data_AF-A0A946ZLY4-F1
#
_entry.id   AF-A0A946ZLY4-F1
#
_cell.length_a   1.000
_cell.length_b   1.000
_cell.length_c   1.000
_cell.angle_alpha   90.00
_cell.angle_beta   90.00
_cell.angle_gamma   90.00
#
_symmetry.space_group_name_H-M   'P 1'
#
loop_
_entity.id
_entity.type
_entity.pdbx_description
1 polymer ?
#
loop_
_entity_poly.entity_id
_entity_poly.type
_entity_poly.pdbx_seq_one_letter_code
_entity_poly.pdbx_strand_id
1 'polypeptide(L)'
;MIKDNKLTKYLFYAIGEIILVVIGILIALQINNWNESRKSHAFEVEILTQVRTNLINDKFSLETISSNFENAIWSSNKILESNWTAQDQDSLKYWLGAVIQFDRFQPLTNAYEVLKSKGLDQVRNKQLRFLLGSYYDDEANKAIKAIGDIEETFKNEWVPILRIEAKDMKFKNFVIMKDTKLFTEESLERNILKINRDNFGGGKIRIDGTINTIEKILELITKELEK
;
A
#
# COMPACT_ATOMS: atom_id res chain seq x y z
N MET A 1 25.76 27.64 -77.59
CA MET A 1 25.25 28.46 -76.46
C MET A 1 23.86 27.98 -76.07
N ILE A 2 23.76 26.97 -75.21
CA ILE A 2 22.50 26.58 -74.59
C ILE A 2 22.83 26.28 -73.12
N LYS A 3 22.04 26.84 -72.20
CA LYS A 3 21.65 26.26 -70.89
C LYS A 3 22.13 26.81 -69.54
N ASP A 4 22.94 27.86 -69.38
CA ASP A 4 23.35 28.24 -68.01
C ASP A 4 22.23 28.82 -67.12
N ASN A 5 21.24 29.53 -67.69
CA ASN A 5 20.10 30.04 -66.92
C ASN A 5 18.94 29.04 -66.72
N LYS A 6 18.83 28.01 -67.58
CA LYS A 6 17.76 27.01 -67.46
C LYS A 6 18.10 25.98 -66.39
N LEU A 7 19.36 25.52 -66.35
CA LEU A 7 19.83 24.50 -65.40
C LEU A 7 19.72 25.00 -63.95
N THR A 8 20.16 26.23 -63.70
CA THR A 8 20.01 26.93 -62.42
C THR A 8 18.56 27.04 -61.98
N LYS A 9 17.64 27.38 -62.90
CA LYS A 9 16.21 27.47 -62.64
C LYS A 9 15.61 26.12 -62.25
N TYR A 10 15.93 25.04 -62.97
CA TYR A 10 15.50 23.67 -62.61
C TYR A 10 16.05 23.22 -61.25
N LEU A 11 17.28 23.59 -60.90
CA LEU A 11 17.88 23.29 -59.60
C LEU A 11 17.13 23.97 -58.45
N PHE A 12 16.77 25.25 -58.59
CA PHE A 12 15.97 25.97 -57.60
C PHE A 12 14.56 25.38 -57.43
N TYR A 13 13.91 24.96 -58.52
CA TYR A 13 12.62 24.27 -58.43
C TYR A 13 12.74 22.91 -57.72
N ALA A 14 13.76 22.11 -58.03
CA ALA A 14 13.98 20.82 -57.38
C ALA A 14 14.28 20.98 -55.87
N ILE A 15 15.05 21.99 -55.48
CA ILE A 15 15.30 22.32 -54.06
C ILE A 15 14.00 22.75 -53.37
N GLY A 16 13.19 23.60 -54.03
CA GLY A 16 11.90 24.02 -53.50
C GLY A 16 10.93 22.84 -53.28
N GLU A 17 10.91 21.89 -54.21
CA GLU A 17 10.11 20.67 -54.09
C GLU A 17 10.59 19.76 -52.95
N ILE A 18 11.90 19.57 -52.79
CA ILE A 18 12.46 18.82 -51.65
C ILE A 18 12.08 19.49 -50.32
N ILE A 19 12.22 20.81 -50.21
CA ILE A 19 11.84 21.55 -49.00
C ILE A 19 10.36 21.38 -48.69
N LEU A 20 9.49 21.46 -49.71
CA LEU A 20 8.04 21.30 -49.55
C LEU A 20 7.67 19.89 -49.10
N VAL A 21 8.30 18.86 -49.67
CA VAL A 21 8.13 17.46 -49.25
C VAL A 21 8.61 17.27 -47.81
N VAL A 22 9.77 17.82 -47.44
CA VAL A 22 10.32 17.72 -46.08
C VAL A 22 9.38 18.39 -45.07
N ILE A 23 8.86 19.58 -45.35
CA ILE A 23 7.86 20.26 -44.51
C ILE A 23 6.61 19.39 -44.35
N GLY A 24 6.12 18.78 -45.44
CA GLY A 24 4.98 17.86 -45.39
C GLY A 24 5.20 16.68 -44.46
N ILE A 25 6.39 16.04 -44.54
CA ILE A 25 6.77 14.92 -43.67
C ILE A 25 6.87 15.37 -42.20
N LEU A 26 7.50 16.52 -41.94
CA LEU A 26 7.64 17.04 -40.58
C LEU A 26 6.28 17.36 -39.95
N ILE A 27 5.36 17.98 -40.69
CA ILE A 27 4.00 18.24 -40.22
C ILE A 27 3.27 16.93 -39.93
N ALA A 28 3.37 15.94 -40.81
CA ALA A 28 2.74 14.63 -40.60
C ALA A 28 3.28 13.93 -39.33
N LEU A 29 4.59 13.94 -39.12
CA LEU A 29 5.22 13.42 -37.90
C LEU A 29 4.78 14.19 -36.66
N GLN A 30 4.66 15.52 -36.75
CA GLN A 30 4.24 16.34 -35.63
C GLN A 30 2.78 16.08 -35.23
N ILE A 31 1.89 15.91 -36.21
CA ILE A 31 0.48 15.51 -35.96
C ILE A 31 0.43 14.12 -35.30
N ASN A 32 1.24 13.16 -35.77
CA ASN A 32 1.29 11.84 -35.18
C ASN A 32 1.76 11.88 -33.72
N ASN A 33 2.88 12.56 -33.45
CA ASN A 33 3.45 12.73 -32.11
C ASN A 33 2.47 13.43 -31.15
N TRP A 34 1.72 14.43 -31.64
CA TRP A 34 0.70 15.10 -30.84
C TRP A 34 -0.46 14.17 -30.48
N ASN A 35 -0.94 13.36 -31.43
CA ASN A 35 -2.00 12.38 -31.19
C ASN A 35 -1.55 11.29 -30.20
N GLU A 36 -0.32 10.80 -30.31
CA GLU A 36 0.28 9.85 -29.37
C GLU A 36 0.41 10.43 -27.96
N SER A 37 0.93 11.67 -27.84
CA SER A 37 1.04 12.37 -26.56
C SER A 37 -0.33 12.56 -25.89
N ARG A 38 -1.36 12.92 -26.66
CA ARG A 38 -2.75 13.03 -26.18
C ARG A 38 -3.28 11.69 -25.65
N LYS A 39 -3.07 10.60 -26.39
CA LYS A 39 -3.51 9.26 -25.97
C LYS A 39 -2.77 8.77 -24.71
N SER A 40 -1.46 8.99 -24.64
CA SER A 40 -0.63 8.64 -23.48
C SER A 40 -1.08 9.42 -22.24
N HIS A 41 -1.35 10.72 -22.39
CA HIS A 41 -1.85 11.54 -21.28
C HIS A 41 -3.25 11.10 -20.81
N ALA A 42 -4.17 10.80 -21.73
CA ALA A 42 -5.50 10.30 -21.37
C ALA A 42 -5.41 8.98 -20.58
N PHE A 43 -4.52 8.07 -21.01
CA PHE A 43 -4.25 6.84 -20.29
C PHE A 43 -3.65 7.10 -18.89
N GLU A 44 -2.68 8.02 -18.78
CA GLU A 44 -2.07 8.40 -17.50
C GLU A 44 -3.10 8.93 -16.50
N VAL A 45 -3.98 9.83 -16.94
CA VAL A 45 -5.05 10.39 -16.08
C VAL A 45 -6.01 9.28 -15.62
N GLU A 46 -6.45 8.42 -16.55
CA GLU A 46 -7.35 7.32 -16.24
C GLU A 46 -6.72 6.35 -15.23
N ILE A 47 -5.49 5.91 -15.48
CA ILE A 47 -4.82 4.90 -14.66
C ILE A 47 -4.45 5.44 -13.28
N LEU A 48 -3.97 6.69 -13.19
CA LEU A 48 -3.67 7.32 -11.91
C LEU A 48 -4.94 7.55 -11.08
N THR A 49 -6.08 7.82 -11.71
CA THR A 49 -7.38 7.90 -11.02
C THR A 49 -7.76 6.56 -10.38
N GLN A 50 -7.60 5.45 -11.12
CA GLN A 50 -7.89 4.12 -10.59
C GLN A 50 -6.90 3.71 -9.49
N VAL A 51 -5.61 3.96 -9.68
CA VAL A 51 -4.57 3.71 -8.66
C VAL A 51 -4.85 4.52 -7.39
N ARG A 52 -5.25 5.78 -7.51
CA ARG A 52 -5.66 6.62 -6.37
C ARG A 52 -6.79 5.97 -5.56
N THR A 53 -7.83 5.50 -6.24
CA THR A 53 -8.96 4.83 -5.58
C THR A 53 -8.51 3.56 -4.83
N ASN A 54 -7.66 2.74 -5.46
CA ASN A 54 -7.09 1.56 -4.82
C ASN A 54 -6.30 1.92 -3.55
N LEU A 55 -5.39 2.88 -3.66
CA LEU A 55 -4.55 3.32 -2.56
C LEU A 55 -5.33 3.92 -1.39
N ILE A 56 -6.45 4.62 -1.65
CA ILE A 56 -7.34 5.11 -0.59
C ILE A 56 -7.95 3.96 0.21
N ASN A 57 -8.40 2.89 -0.47
CA ASN A 57 -8.95 1.71 0.20
C ASN A 57 -7.88 0.92 0.95
N ASP A 58 -6.70 0.79 0.37
CA ASP A 58 -5.56 0.13 1.00
C ASP A 58 -5.13 0.89 2.26
N LYS A 59 -5.04 2.22 2.19
CA LYS A 59 -4.75 3.10 3.33
C LYS A 59 -5.78 2.92 4.44
N PHE A 60 -7.08 3.01 4.12
CA PHE A 60 -8.15 2.85 5.10
C PHE A 60 -8.08 1.50 5.84
N SER A 61 -7.80 0.44 5.09
CA SER A 61 -7.62 -0.90 5.65
C SER A 61 -6.42 -0.96 6.60
N LEU A 62 -5.28 -0.41 6.18
CA LEU A 62 -4.07 -0.36 7.00
C LEU A 62 -4.23 0.52 8.25
N GLU A 63 -4.93 1.65 8.16
CA GLU A 63 -5.25 2.51 9.31
C GLU A 63 -6.09 1.78 10.35
N THR A 64 -7.08 1.01 9.90
CA THR A 64 -7.89 0.16 10.79
C THR A 64 -7.03 -0.86 11.52
N ILE A 65 -6.11 -1.52 10.81
CA ILE A 65 -5.21 -2.51 11.39
C ILE A 65 -4.21 -1.85 12.35
N SER A 66 -3.64 -0.70 11.99
CA SER A 66 -2.75 0.06 12.88
C SER A 66 -3.44 0.43 14.20
N SER A 67 -4.71 0.85 14.13
CA SER A 67 -5.53 1.13 15.31
C SER A 67 -5.78 -0.12 16.16
N ASN A 68 -6.05 -1.27 15.53
CA ASN A 68 -6.19 -2.54 16.26
C ASN A 68 -4.88 -2.94 16.96
N PHE A 69 -3.73 -2.75 16.30
CA PHE A 69 -2.42 -3.04 16.87
C PHE A 69 -2.12 -2.12 18.05
N GLU A 70 -2.45 -0.82 17.95
CA GLU A 70 -2.33 0.12 19.05
C GLU A 70 -3.18 -0.29 20.26
N ASN A 71 -4.43 -0.68 20.02
CA ASN A 71 -5.32 -1.16 21.08
C ASN A 71 -4.80 -2.46 21.73
N ALA A 72 -4.23 -3.37 20.93
CA ALA A 72 -3.63 -4.61 21.43
C ALA A 72 -2.38 -4.34 22.29
N ILE A 73 -1.52 -3.41 21.87
CA ILE A 73 -0.34 -2.98 22.65
C ILE A 73 -0.79 -2.36 23.98
N TRP A 74 -1.74 -1.42 23.93
CA TRP A 74 -2.29 -0.78 25.11
C TRP A 74 -2.92 -1.80 26.07
N SER A 75 -3.74 -2.71 25.56
CA SER A 75 -4.39 -3.78 26.33
C SER A 75 -3.36 -4.73 26.94
N SER A 76 -2.31 -5.08 26.21
CA SER A 76 -1.21 -5.90 26.73
C SER A 76 -0.51 -5.21 27.89
N ASN A 77 -0.20 -3.91 27.78
CA ASN A 77 0.41 -3.16 28.89
C ASN A 77 -0.52 -3.10 30.10
N LYS A 78 -1.84 -2.92 29.92
CA LYS A 78 -2.80 -2.98 31.02
C LYS A 78 -2.79 -4.32 31.74
N ILE A 79 -2.78 -5.43 31.00
CA ILE A 79 -2.69 -6.78 31.60
C ILE A 79 -1.34 -6.98 32.31
N LEU A 80 -0.25 -6.49 31.71
CA LEU A 80 1.10 -6.73 32.22
C LEU A 80 1.44 -5.89 33.46
N GLU A 81 0.90 -4.68 33.57
CA GLU A 81 1.24 -3.67 34.59
C GLU A 81 0.16 -3.49 35.67
N SER A 82 -1.02 -4.09 35.52
CA SER A 82 -2.10 -3.95 36.50
C SER A 82 -1.71 -4.57 37.85
N ASN A 83 -2.16 -3.93 38.94
CA ASN A 83 -2.17 -4.49 40.29
C ASN A 83 -3.40 -5.40 40.54
N TRP A 84 -4.19 -5.67 39.49
CA TRP A 84 -5.32 -6.60 39.45
C TRP A 84 -6.40 -6.34 40.51
N THR A 85 -7.00 -5.15 40.45
CA THR A 85 -8.19 -4.81 41.24
C THR A 85 -9.43 -5.55 40.72
N ALA A 86 -10.54 -5.55 41.48
CA ALA A 86 -11.81 -6.13 41.04
C ALA A 86 -12.31 -5.53 39.70
N GLN A 87 -12.08 -4.23 39.49
CA GLN A 87 -12.42 -3.56 38.23
C GLN A 87 -11.55 -4.02 37.04
N ASP A 88 -10.29 -4.36 37.30
CA ASP A 88 -9.39 -4.89 36.26
C ASP A 88 -9.81 -6.30 35.83
N GLN A 89 -10.32 -7.10 36.77
CA GLN A 89 -10.86 -8.44 36.45
C GLN A 89 -12.06 -8.37 35.51
N ASP A 90 -12.95 -7.39 35.69
CA ASP A 90 -14.09 -7.17 34.79
C ASP A 90 -13.66 -6.72 33.38
N SER A 91 -12.55 -5.99 33.30
CA SER A 91 -12.00 -5.43 32.06
C SER A 91 -11.10 -6.40 31.31
N LEU A 92 -10.46 -7.35 32.01
CA LEU A 92 -9.51 -8.32 31.47
C LEU A 92 -10.03 -8.99 30.19
N LYS A 93 -11.29 -9.43 30.20
CA LYS A 93 -11.86 -10.16 29.07
C LYS A 93 -11.82 -9.36 27.77
N TYR A 94 -12.02 -8.05 27.84
CA TYR A 94 -12.00 -7.16 26.67
C TYR A 94 -10.56 -6.89 26.23
N TRP A 95 -9.63 -6.71 27.18
CA TRP A 95 -8.21 -6.59 26.85
C TRP A 95 -7.67 -7.84 26.17
N LEU A 96 -8.01 -9.05 26.67
CA LEU A 96 -7.66 -10.30 26.00
C LEU A 96 -8.33 -10.42 24.63
N GLY A 97 -9.56 -9.92 24.46
CA GLY A 97 -10.21 -9.85 23.14
C GLY A 97 -9.45 -8.97 22.14
N ALA A 98 -8.85 -7.87 22.61
CA ALA A 98 -8.04 -6.98 21.79
C ALA A 98 -6.65 -7.56 21.48
N VAL A 99 -6.08 -8.37 22.38
CA VAL A 99 -4.76 -9.00 22.20
C VAL A 99 -4.82 -10.28 21.37
N ILE A 100 -5.80 -11.14 21.66
CA ILE A 100 -5.91 -12.48 21.07
C ILE A 100 -6.74 -12.37 19.79
N GLN A 101 -6.15 -11.71 18.81
CA GLN A 101 -6.78 -11.43 17.53
C GLN A 101 -5.75 -11.36 16.40
N PHE A 102 -6.24 -11.32 15.17
CA PHE A 102 -5.43 -11.04 13.99
C PHE A 102 -6.25 -10.30 12.94
N ASP A 103 -5.54 -9.61 12.07
CA ASP A 103 -6.07 -8.92 10.91
C ASP A 103 -5.60 -9.60 9.62
N ARG A 104 -6.15 -9.19 8.48
CA ARG A 104 -5.68 -9.58 7.15
C ARG A 104 -5.70 -8.36 6.25
N PHE A 105 -4.70 -8.27 5.38
CA PHE A 105 -4.57 -7.21 4.41
C PHE A 105 -4.21 -7.79 3.04
N GLN A 106 -4.83 -7.25 2.00
CA GLN A 106 -4.54 -7.58 0.61
C GLN A 106 -4.60 -6.27 -0.19
N PRO A 107 -3.49 -5.80 -0.79
CA PRO A 107 -3.49 -4.57 -1.56
C PRO A 107 -4.28 -4.73 -2.85
N LEU A 108 -4.96 -3.67 -3.28
CA LEU A 108 -5.65 -3.60 -4.56
C LEU A 108 -4.66 -3.29 -5.70
N THR A 109 -4.31 -4.32 -6.47
CA THR A 109 -3.25 -4.23 -7.49
C THR A 109 -3.75 -4.08 -8.92
N ASN A 110 -5.05 -4.24 -9.19
CA ASN A 110 -5.60 -4.29 -10.55
C ASN A 110 -5.17 -3.11 -11.45
N ALA A 111 -5.26 -1.86 -10.96
CA ALA A 111 -4.85 -0.69 -11.74
C ALA A 111 -3.32 -0.61 -11.92
N TYR A 112 -2.57 -0.99 -10.88
CA TYR A 112 -1.11 -1.02 -10.95
C TYR A 112 -0.60 -2.07 -11.92
N GLU A 113 -1.21 -3.27 -11.97
CA GLU A 113 -0.87 -4.32 -12.92
C GLU A 113 -1.17 -3.90 -14.37
N VAL A 114 -2.26 -3.17 -14.59
CA VAL A 114 -2.56 -2.56 -15.90
C VAL A 114 -1.47 -1.55 -16.27
N LEU A 115 -1.08 -0.67 -15.35
CA LEU A 115 0.01 0.29 -15.59
C LEU A 115 1.34 -0.43 -15.87
N LYS A 116 1.69 -1.44 -15.07
CA LYS A 116 2.93 -2.21 -15.18
C LYS A 116 3.01 -2.97 -16.51
N SER A 117 1.90 -3.56 -16.95
CA SER A 117 1.83 -4.27 -18.25
C SER A 117 1.90 -3.33 -19.46
N LYS A 118 1.38 -2.09 -19.34
CA LYS A 118 1.52 -1.05 -20.37
C LYS A 118 2.87 -0.37 -20.38
N GLY A 119 3.61 -0.44 -19.27
CA GLY A 119 4.86 0.25 -19.06
C GLY A 119 4.68 1.35 -18.01
N LEU A 120 5.47 1.24 -16.93
CA LEU A 120 5.51 2.27 -15.88
C LEU A 120 5.95 3.64 -16.44
N ASP A 121 6.57 3.66 -17.62
CA ASP A 121 6.98 4.87 -18.33
C ASP A 121 5.84 5.76 -18.82
N GLN A 122 4.61 5.24 -18.84
CA GLN A 122 3.40 6.03 -19.09
C GLN A 122 3.12 7.07 -18.00
N VAL A 123 3.63 6.87 -16.77
CA VAL A 123 3.59 7.90 -15.73
C VAL A 123 4.78 8.83 -15.90
N ARG A 124 4.53 10.09 -16.27
CA ARG A 124 5.55 11.11 -16.56
C ARG A 124 6.39 11.45 -15.34
N ASN A 125 5.76 11.47 -14.16
CA ASN A 125 6.44 11.76 -12.92
C ASN A 125 7.30 10.56 -12.46
N LYS A 126 8.62 10.70 -12.61
CA LYS A 126 9.60 9.65 -12.25
C LYS A 126 9.57 9.28 -10.78
N GLN A 127 9.34 10.24 -9.89
CA GLN A 127 9.25 9.99 -8.45
C GLN A 127 7.99 9.20 -8.10
N LEU A 128 6.84 9.59 -8.66
CA LEU A 128 5.59 8.86 -8.51
C LEU A 128 5.73 7.42 -9.00
N ARG A 129 6.32 7.24 -10.18
CA ARG A 129 6.62 5.91 -10.75
C ARG A 129 7.44 5.04 -9.80
N PHE A 130 8.52 5.60 -9.25
CA PHE A 130 9.37 4.90 -8.30
C PHE A 130 8.59 4.49 -7.05
N LEU A 131 7.83 5.41 -6.45
CA LEU A 131 7.06 5.14 -5.23
C LEU A 131 5.95 4.10 -5.46
N LEU A 132 5.29 4.12 -6.62
CA LEU A 132 4.32 3.07 -6.99
C LEU A 132 4.99 1.70 -7.01
N GLY A 133 6.17 1.57 -7.61
CA GLY A 133 6.97 0.35 -7.57
C GLY A 133 7.33 -0.06 -6.14
N SER A 134 7.88 0.86 -5.35
CA SER A 134 8.25 0.59 -3.96
C SER A 134 7.07 0.12 -3.11
N TYR A 135 5.90 0.74 -3.26
CA TYR A 135 4.71 0.33 -2.53
C TYR A 135 4.26 -1.08 -2.91
N TYR A 136 3.98 -1.31 -4.19
CA TYR A 136 3.36 -2.56 -4.65
C TYR A 136 4.31 -3.76 -4.64
N ASP A 137 5.60 -3.56 -4.95
CA ASP A 137 6.55 -4.66 -5.08
C ASP A 137 7.29 -4.96 -3.75
N ASP A 138 7.27 -4.07 -2.75
CA ASP A 138 8.03 -4.24 -1.49
C ASP A 138 7.24 -3.89 -0.22
N GLU A 139 6.80 -2.63 -0.06
CA GLU A 139 6.25 -2.17 1.23
C GLU A 139 4.92 -2.84 1.60
N ALA A 140 4.03 -3.06 0.62
CA ALA A 140 2.80 -3.80 0.85
C ALA A 140 3.08 -5.24 1.32
N ASN A 141 4.09 -5.90 0.74
CA ASN A 141 4.49 -7.24 1.14
C ASN A 141 5.07 -7.27 2.56
N LYS A 142 5.80 -6.23 2.98
CA LYS A 142 6.28 -6.09 4.36
C LYS A 142 5.13 -5.93 5.35
N ALA A 143 4.10 -5.14 5.01
CA ALA A 143 2.91 -5.01 5.83
C ALA A 143 2.15 -6.35 5.94
N ILE A 144 1.96 -7.07 4.83
CA ILE A 144 1.32 -8.39 4.82
C ILE A 144 2.05 -9.36 5.74
N LYS A 145 3.39 -9.42 5.67
CA LYS A 145 4.20 -10.31 6.52
C LYS A 145 4.05 -9.95 7.99
N ALA A 146 4.16 -8.67 8.35
CA ALA A 146 3.99 -8.22 9.72
C ALA A 146 2.61 -8.57 10.31
N ILE A 147 1.55 -8.49 9.49
CA ILE A 147 0.21 -8.92 9.87
C ILE A 147 0.13 -10.45 9.99
N GLY A 148 0.78 -11.16 9.07
CA GLY A 148 0.88 -12.62 9.05
C GLY A 148 1.57 -13.18 10.29
N ASP A 149 2.60 -12.52 10.82
CA ASP A 149 3.29 -12.92 12.06
C ASP A 149 2.32 -12.94 13.27
N ILE A 150 1.36 -12.01 13.31
CA ILE A 150 0.29 -11.99 14.33
C ILE A 150 -0.71 -13.13 14.11
N GLU A 151 -1.11 -13.40 12.85
CA GLU A 151 -1.97 -14.54 12.53
C GLU A 151 -1.29 -15.88 12.88
N GLU A 152 0.01 -15.99 12.66
CA GLU A 152 0.81 -17.16 13.04
C GLU A 152 0.87 -17.34 14.56
N THR A 153 1.16 -16.26 15.30
CA THR A 153 1.13 -16.25 16.77
C THR A 153 -0.25 -16.67 17.29
N PHE A 154 -1.33 -16.15 16.70
CA PHE A 154 -2.69 -16.55 17.04
C PHE A 154 -2.92 -18.05 16.84
N LYS A 155 -2.52 -18.60 15.69
CA LYS A 155 -2.74 -20.02 15.34
C LYS A 155 -1.89 -20.97 16.18
N ASN A 156 -0.62 -20.64 16.38
CA ASN A 156 0.36 -21.57 16.93
C ASN A 156 0.47 -21.47 18.44
N GLU A 157 0.22 -20.30 19.03
CA GLU A 157 0.36 -20.07 20.47
C GLU A 157 -1.01 -19.91 21.13
N TRP A 158 -1.86 -19.00 20.65
CA TRP A 158 -3.13 -18.70 21.33
C TRP A 158 -4.20 -19.78 21.15
N VAL A 159 -4.38 -20.34 19.96
CA VAL A 159 -5.43 -21.36 19.73
C VAL A 159 -5.28 -22.58 20.65
N PRO A 160 -4.09 -23.17 20.85
CA PRO A 160 -3.90 -24.23 21.85
C PRO A 160 -4.32 -23.83 23.27
N ILE A 161 -3.92 -22.63 23.72
CA ILE A 161 -4.29 -22.10 25.04
C ILE A 161 -5.80 -21.93 25.14
N LEU A 162 -6.43 -21.28 24.16
CA LEU A 162 -7.88 -21.02 24.16
C LEU A 162 -8.70 -22.31 24.22
N ARG A 163 -8.27 -23.38 23.55
CA ARG A 163 -8.98 -24.67 23.58
C ARG A 163 -9.04 -25.30 24.97
N ILE A 164 -8.05 -25.02 25.81
CA ILE A 164 -7.91 -25.60 27.14
C ILE A 164 -8.44 -24.63 28.20
N GLU A 165 -8.05 -23.37 28.10
CA GLU A 165 -8.19 -22.38 29.17
C GLU A 165 -9.34 -21.38 28.96
N ALA A 166 -9.92 -21.27 27.76
CA ALA A 166 -11.06 -20.39 27.56
C ALA A 166 -12.35 -21.02 28.12
N LYS A 167 -13.13 -20.21 28.85
CA LYS A 167 -14.49 -20.52 29.27
C LYS A 167 -15.51 -20.08 28.22
N ASP A 168 -15.29 -18.90 27.64
CA ASP A 168 -16.12 -18.32 26.57
C ASP A 168 -15.29 -17.30 25.79
N MET A 169 -15.61 -17.08 24.52
CA MET A 169 -14.94 -16.07 23.71
C MET A 169 -15.80 -15.60 22.54
N LYS A 170 -15.60 -14.34 22.17
CA LYS A 170 -16.04 -13.79 20.90
C LYS A 170 -14.85 -13.08 20.26
N PHE A 171 -14.39 -13.60 19.12
CA PHE A 171 -13.22 -13.11 18.40
C PHE A 171 -13.25 -11.58 18.25
N LYS A 172 -12.12 -10.91 18.57
CA LYS A 172 -11.95 -9.44 18.64
C LYS A 172 -12.77 -8.68 19.67
N ASN A 173 -13.68 -9.34 20.38
CA ASN A 173 -14.56 -8.68 21.35
C ASN A 173 -14.15 -9.01 22.79
N PHE A 174 -14.11 -10.29 23.14
CA PHE A 174 -13.71 -10.72 24.48
C PHE A 174 -13.19 -12.16 24.52
N VAL A 175 -12.37 -12.45 25.53
CA VAL A 175 -11.97 -13.81 25.91
C VAL A 175 -12.09 -13.94 27.43
N ILE A 176 -12.89 -14.89 27.89
CA ILE A 176 -13.04 -15.21 29.31
C ILE A 176 -12.21 -16.46 29.60
N MET A 177 -11.20 -16.31 30.45
CA MET A 177 -10.30 -17.40 30.83
C MET A 177 -10.78 -18.10 32.11
N LYS A 178 -10.51 -19.40 32.25
CA LYS A 178 -10.84 -20.19 33.44
C LYS A 178 -10.06 -19.73 34.66
N ASP A 179 -8.77 -19.46 34.48
CA ASP A 179 -7.88 -18.93 35.51
C ASP A 179 -7.21 -17.64 35.02
N THR A 180 -7.43 -16.54 35.74
CA THR A 180 -6.81 -15.24 35.43
C THR A 180 -5.38 -15.15 35.92
N LYS A 181 -4.94 -16.04 36.82
CA LYS A 181 -3.56 -16.08 37.33
C LYS A 181 -2.52 -16.36 36.24
N LEU A 182 -2.96 -16.98 35.15
CA LEU A 182 -2.19 -17.14 33.91
C LEU A 182 -1.61 -15.83 33.39
N PHE A 183 -2.14 -14.68 33.79
CA PHE A 183 -1.61 -13.37 33.38
C PHE A 183 -0.99 -12.57 34.53
N THR A 184 -1.20 -12.95 35.79
CA THR A 184 -0.67 -12.23 36.97
C THR A 184 0.62 -12.82 37.51
N GLU A 185 0.81 -14.13 37.34
CA GLU A 185 1.97 -14.89 37.82
C GLU A 185 2.92 -15.23 36.67
N GLU A 186 4.10 -15.80 36.98
CA GLU A 186 5.01 -16.30 35.95
C GLU A 186 4.41 -17.53 35.26
N SER A 187 4.11 -17.38 33.96
CA SER A 187 3.44 -18.41 33.16
C SER A 187 3.89 -18.35 31.70
N LEU A 188 3.55 -19.41 30.95
CA LEU A 188 3.75 -19.44 29.51
C LEU A 188 2.92 -18.37 28.80
N GLU A 189 1.65 -18.23 29.18
CA GLU A 189 0.66 -17.30 28.64
C GLU A 189 1.11 -15.85 28.82
N ARG A 190 1.67 -15.52 29.99
CA ARG A 190 2.21 -14.19 30.28
C ARG A 190 3.43 -13.88 29.43
N ASN A 191 4.27 -14.87 29.12
CA ASN A 191 5.42 -14.68 28.25
C ASN A 191 5.00 -14.53 26.78
N ILE A 192 4.05 -15.34 26.31
CA ILE A 192 3.42 -15.19 24.99
C ILE A 192 2.81 -13.80 24.86
N LEU A 193 2.11 -13.30 25.88
CA LEU A 193 1.55 -11.95 25.88
C LEU A 193 2.62 -10.86 25.66
N LYS A 194 3.79 -10.96 26.30
CA LYS A 194 4.90 -10.01 26.12
C LYS A 194 5.44 -10.06 24.69
N ILE A 195 5.67 -11.26 24.16
CA ILE A 195 6.18 -11.45 22.79
C ILE A 195 5.16 -10.92 21.77
N ASN A 196 3.89 -11.28 21.94
CA ASN A 196 2.81 -10.84 21.05
C ASN A 196 2.65 -9.31 21.07
N ARG A 197 2.76 -8.66 22.24
CA ARG A 197 2.78 -7.18 22.33
C ARG A 197 3.92 -6.58 21.51
N ASP A 198 5.12 -7.13 21.62
CA ASP A 198 6.30 -6.60 20.92
C ASP A 198 6.19 -6.85 19.40
N ASN A 199 5.57 -7.97 18.99
CA ASN A 199 5.21 -8.24 17.60
C ASN A 199 4.19 -7.21 17.07
N PHE A 200 3.14 -6.89 17.83
CA PHE A 200 2.22 -5.80 17.46
C PHE A 200 2.96 -4.47 17.32
N GLY A 201 3.89 -4.15 18.23
CA GLY A 201 4.70 -2.94 18.17
C GLY A 201 5.55 -2.86 16.90
N GLY A 202 6.29 -3.92 16.59
CA GLY A 202 7.09 -4.01 15.37
C GLY A 202 6.23 -3.94 14.11
N GLY A 203 5.10 -4.64 14.10
CA GLY A 203 4.17 -4.65 12.99
C GLY A 203 3.51 -3.29 12.76
N LYS A 204 3.16 -2.56 13.83
CA LYS A 204 2.59 -1.21 13.74
C LYS A 204 3.55 -0.24 13.04
N ILE A 205 4.83 -0.28 13.39
CA ILE A 205 5.88 0.53 12.74
C ILE A 205 5.93 0.25 11.23
N ARG A 206 5.80 -1.02 10.82
CA ARG A 206 5.77 -1.38 9.39
C ARG A 206 4.54 -0.83 8.69
N ILE A 207 3.36 -1.02 9.29
CA ILE A 207 2.07 -0.57 8.75
C ILE A 207 2.04 0.96 8.62
N ASP A 208 2.45 1.69 9.65
CA ASP A 208 2.50 3.17 9.63
C ASP A 208 3.48 3.69 8.58
N GLY A 209 4.60 2.99 8.38
CA GLY A 209 5.54 3.29 7.29
C GLY A 209 4.89 3.13 5.92
N THR A 210 4.17 2.04 5.69
CA THR A 210 3.43 1.78 4.45
C THR A 210 2.33 2.83 4.22
N ILE A 211 1.59 3.22 5.26
CA ILE A 211 0.57 4.29 5.19
C ILE A 211 1.20 5.61 4.72
N ASN A 212 2.32 6.02 5.32
CA ASN A 212 3.04 7.24 4.94
C ASN A 212 3.49 7.22 3.46
N THR A 213 3.95 6.08 2.96
CA THR A 213 4.27 5.95 1.53
C THR A 213 3.03 6.11 0.66
N ILE A 214 1.90 5.50 1.03
CA ILE A 214 0.64 5.69 0.32
C ILE A 214 0.26 7.18 0.29
N GLU A 215 0.38 7.90 1.41
CA GLU A 215 0.06 9.33 1.49
C GLU A 215 0.92 10.17 0.52
N LYS A 216 2.22 9.91 0.45
CA LYS A 216 3.12 10.58 -0.52
C LYS A 216 2.72 10.30 -1.96
N ILE A 217 2.33 9.06 -2.27
CA ILE A 217 1.86 8.69 -3.60
C ILE A 217 0.57 9.44 -3.93
N LEU A 218 -0.39 9.48 -3.00
CA LEU A 218 -1.67 10.18 -3.19
C LEU A 218 -1.48 11.68 -3.41
N GLU A 219 -0.55 12.31 -2.69
CA GLU A 219 -0.20 13.73 -2.89
C GLU A 219 0.35 13.96 -4.30
N LEU A 220 1.26 13.10 -4.76
CA LEU A 220 1.83 13.21 -6.11
C LEU A 220 0.80 12.95 -7.20
N ILE A 221 -0.08 11.95 -7.03
CA ILE A 221 -1.18 11.70 -7.97
C ILE A 221 -2.08 12.92 -8.06
N THR A 222 -2.43 13.54 -6.93
CA THR A 222 -3.27 14.74 -6.93
C THR A 222 -2.64 15.87 -7.75
N LYS A 223 -1.33 16.11 -7.55
CA LYS A 223 -0.58 17.11 -8.33
C LYS A 223 -0.47 16.79 -9.82
N GLU A 224 -0.41 15.51 -10.21
CA GLU A 224 -0.37 15.13 -11.64
C GLU A 224 -1.74 15.26 -12.31
N LEU A 225 -2.84 15.01 -11.57
CA LEU A 225 -4.20 15.12 -12.10
C LEU A 225 -4.69 16.58 -12.24
N GLU A 226 -4.00 17.54 -11.62
CA GLU A 226 -4.31 18.98 -11.70
C GLU A 226 -3.60 19.69 -12.87
N LYS A 227 -2.68 19.03 -13.57
CA LYS A 227 -1.92 19.59 -14.71
C LYS A 227 -2.64 19.40 -16.03
#